data_AF-I4N8Y6-F1
#
_entry.id   AF-I4N8Y6-F1
#
_cell.length_a   1.000
_cell.length_b   1.000
_cell.length_c   1.000
_cell.angle_alpha   90.00
_cell.angle_beta   90.00
_cell.angle_gamma   90.00
#
_symmetry.space_group_name_H-M   'P 1'
#
loop_
_entity.id
_entity.type
_entity.pdbx_description
1 polymer ?
#
loop_
_entity_poly.entity_id
_entity_poly.type
_entity_poly.pdbx_seq_one_letter_code
_entity_poly.pdbx_strand_id
1 'polypeptide(L)' 'MNRTDIQLYIHSTIEQQLAAQQSDAPHLDLAQLFNCLERLFGVQLDPDRVLRQVSTINDLSRVIQSMTLPDRASA' A
#
# COMPACT_ATOMS: atom_id res chain seq x y z
N MET A 1 6.71 -1.62 12.59
CA MET A 1 5.82 -2.56 11.88
C MET A 1 6.66 -3.36 10.90
N ASN A 2 6.49 -4.68 10.82
CA ASN A 2 7.33 -5.51 9.94
C ASN A 2 6.77 -5.53 8.51
N ARG A 3 7.63 -5.78 7.52
CA ARG A 3 7.24 -5.80 6.10
C ARG A 3 6.10 -6.77 5.81
N THR A 4 6.10 -7.92 6.49
CA THR A 4 5.05 -8.94 6.36
C THR A 4 3.68 -8.40 6.80
N ASP A 5 3.63 -7.62 7.88
CA ASP A 5 2.38 -7.00 8.35
C ASP A 5 1.86 -6.03 7.29
N ILE A 6 2.74 -5.21 6.72
CA ILE A 6 2.39 -4.25 5.66
C ILE A 6 1.79 -4.99 4.45
N GLN A 7 2.42 -6.08 4.02
CA GLN A 7 1.94 -6.89 2.90
C GLN A 7 0.57 -7.53 3.19
N LEU A 8 0.38 -8.09 4.38
CA LEU A 8 -0.91 -8.67 4.79
C LEU A 8 -2.03 -7.63 4.78
N TYR A 9 -1.76 -6.41 5.24
CA TYR A 9 -2.74 -5.32 5.20
C TYR A 9 -3.08 -4.88 3.77
N ILE A 10 -2.08 -4.73 2.90
CA ILE A 10 -2.31 -4.41 1.49
C ILE A 10 -3.18 -5.49 0.84
N HIS A 11 -2.84 -6.76 1.03
CA HIS A 11 -3.62 -7.89 0.51
C HIS A 11 -5.06 -7.87 1.02
N SER A 12 -5.25 -7.78 2.33
CA SER A 12 -6.59 -7.77 2.93
C SER A 12 -7.45 -6.61 2.43
N THR A 13 -6.85 -5.42 2.27
CA THR A 13 -7.56 -4.24 1.75
C THR A 13 -7.99 -4.42 0.29
N ILE A 14 -7.12 -5.00 -0.55
CA ILE A 14 -7.42 -5.33 -1.94
C ILE A 14 -8.56 -6.37 -2.00
N GLU A 15 -8.44 -7.47 -1.24
CA GLU A 15 -9.46 -8.52 -1.21
C GLU A 15 -10.82 -7.98 -0.75
N GLN A 16 -10.85 -7.12 0.26
CA GLN A 16 -12.08 -6.49 0.73
C GLN A 16 -12.72 -5.59 -0.34
N GLN A 17 -11.94 -4.81 -1.07
CA GLN A 17 -12.47 -3.98 -2.17
C GLN A 17 -13.03 -4.84 -3.29
N LEU A 18 -12.31 -5.89 -3.70
CA LEU A 18 -12.76 -6.79 -4.76
C LEU A 18 -14.01 -7.59 -4.33
N ALA A 19 -14.06 -8.06 -3.09
CA ALA A 19 -15.22 -8.79 -2.56
C ALA A 19 -16.47 -7.91 -2.39
N ALA A 20 -16.29 -6.62 -2.11
CA ALA A 20 -17.39 -5.66 -2.04
C ALA A 20 -18.00 -5.37 -3.43
N GLN A 21 -17.26 -5.67 -4.51
CA GLN A 21 -17.73 -5.47 -5.87
C GLN A 21 -18.41 -6.74 -6.36
N GLN A 22 -19.74 -6.71 -6.41
CA GLN A 22 -20.55 -7.74 -7.08
C GLN A 22 -20.52 -7.53 -8.60
N SER A 23 -19.32 -7.43 -9.19
CA SER A 23 -19.10 -7.16 -10.61
C SER A 23 -18.36 -8.32 -11.26
N ASP A 24 -18.77 -8.68 -12.47
CA ASP A 24 -18.09 -9.68 -13.32
C ASP A 24 -16.67 -9.21 -13.70
N ALA A 25 -16.44 -7.90 -13.69
CA ALA A 25 -15.13 -7.26 -13.81
C ALA A 25 -14.86 -6.41 -12.56
N PRO A 26 -14.17 -6.95 -11.55
CA PRO A 26 -13.82 -6.18 -10.37
C PRO A 26 -12.67 -5.21 -10.71
N HIS A 27 -12.80 -3.98 -10.22
CA HIS A 27 -11.87 -2.88 -10.43
C HIS A 27 -11.23 -2.46 -9.11
N LEU A 28 -9.91 -2.43 -9.05
CA LEU A 28 -9.23 -1.94 -7.86
C LEU A 28 -9.23 -0.40 -7.85
N ASP A 29 -9.81 0.20 -6.81
CA ASP A 29 -9.71 1.65 -6.61
C ASP A 29 -8.36 1.97 -5.94
N LEU A 30 -7.39 2.32 -6.78
CA LEU A 30 -6.05 2.69 -6.33
C LEU A 30 -6.06 3.95 -5.47
N ALA A 31 -6.95 4.91 -5.73
CA ALA A 31 -7.01 6.13 -4.91
C ALA A 31 -7.50 5.82 -3.50
N GLN A 32 -8.53 4.98 -3.38
CA GLN A 32 -9.03 4.51 -2.09
C GLN A 32 -7.97 3.66 -1.37
N LEU A 33 -7.31 2.74 -2.08
CA LEU A 33 -6.25 1.91 -1.52
C LEU A 33 -5.12 2.80 -0.94
N PHE A 34 -4.62 3.75 -1.71
CA PHE A 34 -3.56 4.65 -1.28
C PHE A 34 -3.96 5.47 -0.06
N ASN A 35 -5.15 6.07 -0.06
CA ASN A 35 -5.66 6.84 1.08
C ASN A 35 -5.77 5.98 2.36
N CYS A 36 -6.21 4.72 2.24
CA CYS A 36 -6.22 3.78 3.37
C CYS A 36 -4.81 3.50 3.89
N LEU A 37 -3.86 3.26 3.00
CA LEU A 37 -2.46 2.99 3.37
C LEU A 37 -1.81 4.22 4.01
N GLU A 38 -2.00 5.42 3.46
CA GLU A 38 -1.50 6.68 4.02
C GLU A 38 -1.98 6.90 5.46
N ARG A 39 -3.28 6.72 5.72
CA ARG A 39 -3.85 6.87 7.06
C ARG A 39 -3.35 5.81 8.03
N LEU A 40 -3.27 4.56 7.57
CA LEU A 40 -2.89 3.43 8.43
C LEU A 40 -1.42 3.50 8.85
N PHE A 41 -0.56 3.83 7.89
CA PHE A 41 0.89 3.84 8.09
C PHE A 41 1.44 5.23 8.46
N GLY A 42 0.63 6.28 8.40
CA GLY A 42 1.06 7.65 8.69
C GLY A 42 2.07 8.17 7.67
N VAL A 43 1.93 7.78 6.40
CA VAL A 43 2.84 8.15 5.30
C VAL A 43 2.09 8.94 4.23
N GLN A 44 2.83 9.66 3.38
CA GLN A 44 2.27 10.32 2.20
C GLN A 44 2.70 9.57 0.93
N LEU A 45 1.75 8.91 0.28
CA LEU A 45 1.94 8.14 -0.93
C LEU A 45 1.39 8.93 -2.11
N ASP A 46 2.28 9.62 -2.81
CA ASP A 46 1.95 10.25 -4.10
C ASP A 46 1.71 9.15 -5.15
N PRO A 47 0.48 8.97 -5.67
CA PRO A 47 0.15 7.85 -6.56
C PRO A 47 0.98 7.89 -7.85
N ASP A 48 1.15 9.07 -8.44
CA ASP A 48 1.94 9.26 -9.67
C ASP A 48 3.40 8.87 -9.49
N ARG A 49 4.00 9.21 -8.35
CA ARG A 49 5.40 8.88 -8.05
C ARG A 49 5.58 7.42 -7.65
N VAL A 50 4.65 6.87 -6.88
CA VAL A 50 4.72 5.50 -6.37
C VAL A 50 4.43 4.51 -7.48
N LEU A 51 3.39 4.72 -8.31
CA LEU A 51 3.03 3.81 -9.41
C LEU A 51 4.11 3.71 -10.50
N ARG A 52 4.97 4.73 -10.64
CA ARG A 52 6.15 4.64 -11.53
C ARG A 52 7.24 3.70 -11.03
N GLN A 53 7.25 3.41 -9.73
CA GLN A 53 8.30 2.65 -9.06
C GLN A 53 7.80 1.31 -8.51
N VAL A 54 6.47 1.11 -8.48
CA VAL A 54 5.80 -0.03 -7.88
C VAL A 54 5.08 -0.81 -8.96
N SER A 55 5.54 -2.03 -9.20
CA SER A 55 4.86 -2.99 -10.08
C SER A 55 4.22 -4.13 -9.29
N THR A 56 4.60 -4.31 -8.03
CA THR A 56 4.13 -5.40 -7.17
C THR A 56 3.79 -4.92 -5.77
N ILE A 57 2.97 -5.70 -5.05
CA ILE A 57 2.70 -5.48 -3.61
C ILE A 57 4.00 -5.50 -2.80
N ASN A 58 5.00 -6.28 -3.22
CA ASN A 58 6.30 -6.32 -2.57
C ASN A 58 7.04 -4.97 -2.71
N ASP A 59 6.98 -4.33 -3.88
CA ASP A 59 7.56 -2.99 -4.08
C ASP A 59 6.83 -1.93 -3.24
N LEU A 60 5.49 -1.97 -3.24
CA LEU A 60 4.66 -1.07 -2.42
C LEU A 60 4.99 -1.20 -0.93
N SER A 61 5.11 -2.44 -0.45
CA SER A 61 5.46 -2.71 0.94
C SER A 61 6.85 -2.20 1.31
N ARG A 62 7.81 -2.23 0.37
CA ARG A 62 9.16 -1.69 0.57
C ARG A 62 9.13 -0.17 0.67
N VAL A 63 8.37 0.51 -0.20
CA VAL A 63 8.20 1.97 -0.17
C VAL A 63 7.61 2.42 1.16
N ILE A 64 6.48 1.82 1.57
CA ILE A 64 5.83 2.12 2.85
C ILE A 64 6.76 1.83 4.03
N GLN A 65 7.49 0.70 4.00
CA GLN A 65 8.46 0.38 5.04
C GLN A 65 9.57 1.43 5.14
N SER A 66 10.12 1.89 4.00
CA SER A 66 11.15 2.94 4.00
C SER A 66 10.66 4.30 4.49
N MET A 67 9.36 4.59 4.34
CA MET A 67 8.76 5.84 4.81
C MET A 67 8.35 5.78 6.29
N THR A 68 8.03 4.58 6.80
CA THR A 68 7.61 4.37 8.19
C THR A 68 8.79 4.15 9.14
N LEU A 69 9.93 3.65 8.65
CA LEU A 69 11.16 3.62 9.42
C LEU A 69 11.82 5.00 9.29
N PRO A 70 11.85 5.83 10.35
CA PRO A 70 12.74 6.98 10.35
C PRO A 70 14.15 6.44 10.16
N ASP A 71 14.92 7.10 9.30
CA ASP A 71 16.32 6.83 9.02
C ASP A 71 17.08 6.45 10.31
N ARG A 72 17.21 5.15 10.57
CA ARG A 72 18.15 4.59 11.54
C ARG A 72 19.46 4.22 10.83
N ALA A 73 19.81 4.98 9.79
CA ALA A 73 21.07 4.89 9.07
C ALA A 73 21.94 6.15 9.27
N SER A 74 21.71 6.86 10.38
CA SER A 74 22.56 7.92 10.89
C SER A 74 23.07 7.54 12.29
N ALA A 75 23.97 6.55 12.37
CA ALA A 75 24.78 6.26 13.57
C ALA A 75 26.11 5.60 13.16
#